data_AF-A0A822YJA3-F1
#
_entry.id   AF-A0A822YJA3-F1
#
_cell.length_a   1.000
_cell.length_b   1.000
_cell.length_c   1.000
_cell.angle_alpha   90.00
_cell.angle_beta   90.00
_cell.angle_gamma   90.00
#
_symmetry.space_group_name_H-M   'P 1'
#
loop_
_entity.id
_entity.type
_entity.pdbx_description
1 polymer ?
#
loop_
_entity_poly.entity_id
_entity_poly.type
_entity_poly.pdbx_seq_one_letter_code
_entity_poly.pdbx_strand_id
1 'polypeptide(L)'
;MATATSSPIMPKPDCPDKCGNITVPYPFGFGDDASCYREGFQLLCNHTFTPPKLFLPNISIFEDTNGVEWYGHRIDKLVEVEEISLQGQLRVYSFMNYRCYNDSFLVSHKALNTSLISVDMRDTPFALSDTGNILTGIGCGILADVASSNANTTVSYQYLRFRYGCYSHCWNKSETLNRTYPAMGYCQTNNTKGLKSFYGILNGEYQYYKSFSPCAYSFVADYKWNKFSINDSSGFGFYTRNKGMVPTILDWAIENDSCKNITMRNNVTYACGENSGCHDSHNGLGYLCECLEGYQGNPYLQDGCQGM
;
A
#
# COMPACT_ATOMS: atom_id res chain seq x y z
N MET A 1 -13.74 -10.99 30.83
CA MET A 1 -13.19 -10.57 29.53
C MET A 1 -12.80 -9.12 29.67
N ALA A 2 -11.52 -8.84 29.93
CA ALA A 2 -11.02 -7.46 29.94
C ALA A 2 -10.94 -7.00 28.48
N THR A 3 -11.71 -5.98 28.14
CA THR A 3 -11.58 -5.25 26.88
C THR A 3 -10.16 -4.69 26.81
N ALA A 4 -9.38 -5.06 25.79
CA ALA A 4 -8.10 -4.44 25.51
C ALA A 4 -8.34 -2.94 25.24
N THR A 5 -8.06 -2.10 26.24
CA THR A 5 -8.01 -0.66 26.10
C THR A 5 -6.81 -0.32 25.23
N SER A 6 -7.04 0.21 24.03
CA SER A 6 -5.99 0.67 23.12
C SER A 6 -5.04 1.62 23.85
N SER A 7 -3.74 1.33 23.82
CA SER A 7 -2.71 2.18 24.43
C SER A 7 -2.81 3.63 23.94
N PRO A 8 -2.57 4.63 24.81
CA PRO A 8 -2.59 6.02 24.38
C PRO A 8 -1.57 6.23 23.27
N ILE A 9 -2.06 6.65 22.10
CA ILE A 9 -1.27 7.04 20.94
C ILE A 9 -0.58 8.36 21.30
N MET A 10 0.69 8.29 21.73
CA MET A 10 1.41 9.47 22.20
C MET A 10 2.30 10.09 21.11
N PRO A 11 2.10 11.37 20.75
CA PRO A 11 3.08 12.12 19.95
C PRO A 11 4.35 12.36 20.79
N LYS A 12 5.41 12.86 20.16
CA LYS A 12 6.54 13.39 20.92
C LYS A 12 6.11 14.68 21.66
N PRO A 13 6.58 14.95 22.89
CA PRO A 13 6.31 16.21 23.58
C PRO A 13 6.70 17.43 22.74
N ASP A 14 5.92 18.51 22.85
CA ASP A 14 6.11 19.77 22.12
C ASP A 14 5.99 19.69 20.58
N CYS A 15 5.49 18.57 20.06
CA CYS A 15 5.28 18.35 18.63
C CYS A 15 3.79 18.33 18.24
N PRO A 16 3.45 18.68 16.99
CA PRO A 16 2.10 18.51 16.47
C PRO A 16 1.62 17.05 16.57
N ASP A 17 0.41 16.87 17.10
CA ASP A 17 -0.12 15.55 17.44
C ASP A 17 -1.28 15.08 16.55
N LYS A 18 -1.89 16.00 15.78
CA LYS A 18 -3.05 15.72 14.94
C LYS A 18 -3.00 16.40 13.59
N CYS A 19 -3.35 15.64 12.55
CA CYS A 19 -3.63 16.16 11.22
C CYS A 19 -5.06 15.79 10.82
N GLY A 20 -5.96 16.78 10.84
CA GLY A 20 -7.40 16.54 10.68
C GLY A 20 -7.92 15.65 11.81
N ASN A 21 -8.40 14.45 11.46
CA ASN A 21 -8.93 13.50 12.43
C ASN A 21 -7.92 12.41 12.85
N ILE A 22 -6.70 12.44 12.33
CA ILE A 22 -5.69 11.41 12.57
C ILE A 22 -4.74 11.89 13.66
N THR A 23 -4.65 11.13 14.75
CA THR A 23 -3.58 11.31 15.76
C THR A 23 -2.29 10.67 15.26
N VAL A 24 -1.18 11.41 15.32
CA VAL A 24 0.12 10.99 14.82
C VAL A 24 1.04 10.62 15.99
N PRO A 25 1.30 9.32 16.24
CA PRO A 25 2.23 8.90 17.29
C PRO A 25 3.68 8.95 16.82
N TYR A 26 4.60 9.21 17.76
CA TYR A 26 6.02 8.93 17.52
C TYR A 26 6.21 7.41 17.26
N PRO A 27 7.05 6.95 16.30
CA PRO A 27 8.13 7.66 15.62
C PRO A 27 7.70 8.54 14.43
N PHE A 28 6.40 8.52 14.06
CA PHE A 28 5.86 9.42 13.07
C PHE A 28 5.74 10.84 13.61
N GLY A 29 5.78 11.80 12.69
CA GLY A 29 5.60 13.21 13.02
C GLY A 29 5.62 14.06 11.76
N PHE A 30 5.27 15.33 11.91
CA PHE A 30 5.23 16.31 10.84
C PHE A 30 5.54 17.71 11.40
N GLY A 31 5.78 18.67 10.51
CA GLY A 31 6.19 20.02 10.86
C GLY A 31 7.65 20.28 10.52
N ASP A 32 8.11 21.50 10.82
CA ASP A 32 9.45 21.98 10.45
C ASP A 32 10.56 21.50 11.41
N ASP A 33 10.18 21.08 12.63
CA ASP A 33 11.13 20.54 13.60
C ASP A 33 11.41 19.06 13.32
N ALA A 34 12.63 18.78 12.82
CA ALA A 34 13.10 17.42 12.58
C ALA A 34 13.22 16.57 13.86
N SER A 35 13.15 17.18 15.05
CA SER A 35 13.12 16.45 16.31
C SER A 35 11.78 15.70 16.52
N CYS A 36 10.71 16.09 15.82
CA CYS A 36 9.36 15.56 16.02
C CYS A 36 9.08 14.19 15.41
N TYR A 37 10.00 13.67 14.61
CA TYR A 37 9.88 12.35 13.99
C TYR A 37 11.24 11.67 13.96
N ARG A 38 11.22 10.36 13.82
CA ARG A 38 12.44 9.60 13.51
C ARG A 38 12.75 9.72 12.03
N GLU A 39 14.02 9.67 11.66
CA GLU A 39 14.45 9.62 10.25
C GLU A 39 13.68 8.54 9.47
N GLY A 40 13.14 8.91 8.30
CA GLY A 40 12.29 8.05 7.46
C GLY A 40 10.80 8.04 7.84
N PHE A 41 10.42 8.55 9.01
CA PHE A 41 9.03 8.58 9.52
C PHE A 41 8.35 9.95 9.43
N GLN A 42 8.94 10.89 8.69
CA GLN A 42 8.33 12.19 8.42
C GLN A 42 7.05 12.02 7.59
N LEU A 43 5.98 12.67 8.04
CA LEU A 43 4.71 12.79 7.34
C LEU A 43 4.48 14.24 6.89
N LEU A 44 3.57 14.42 5.93
CA LEU A 44 3.12 15.73 5.49
C LEU A 44 1.66 15.94 5.89
N CYS A 45 1.40 16.94 6.73
CA CYS A 45 0.04 17.41 6.98
C CYS A 45 -0.31 18.55 6.02
N ASN A 46 -1.24 18.30 5.09
CA ASN A 46 -1.65 19.30 4.13
C ASN A 46 -2.92 20.03 4.60
N HIS A 47 -2.75 21.28 4.98
CA HIS A 47 -3.81 22.18 5.47
C HIS A 47 -4.63 22.85 4.36
N THR A 48 -4.32 22.62 3.07
CA THR A 48 -5.17 23.11 1.96
C THR A 48 -6.46 22.32 1.82
N PHE A 49 -6.55 21.13 2.44
CA PHE A 49 -7.78 20.35 2.53
C PHE A 49 -8.57 20.75 3.78
N THR A 50 -9.90 20.58 3.73
CA THR A 50 -10.78 20.80 4.88
C THR A 50 -11.64 19.55 5.11
N PRO A 51 -11.41 18.77 6.19
CA PRO A 51 -10.32 18.91 7.17
C PRO A 51 -8.94 18.63 6.56
N PRO A 52 -7.83 19.03 7.23
CA PRO A 52 -6.47 18.71 6.80
C PRO A 52 -6.26 17.21 6.58
N LYS A 53 -5.41 16.86 5.60
CA LYS A 53 -5.12 15.48 5.22
C LYS A 53 -3.65 15.13 5.44
N LEU A 54 -3.41 13.91 5.92
CA LEU A 54 -2.08 13.39 6.21
C LEU A 54 -1.56 12.56 5.04
N PHE A 55 -0.29 12.71 4.69
CA PHE A 55 0.32 12.03 3.55
C PHE A 55 1.69 11.45 3.89
N LEU A 56 2.01 10.32 3.25
CA LEU A 56 3.37 9.78 3.18
C LEU A 56 4.14 10.48 2.05
N PRO A 57 5.25 11.16 2.35
CA PRO A 57 6.18 11.65 1.33
C PRO A 57 7.07 10.51 0.81
N ASN A 58 7.88 10.80 -0.21
CA ASN A 58 8.98 9.95 -0.69
C ASN A 58 8.60 8.56 -1.23
N ILE A 59 7.35 8.38 -1.67
CA ILE A 59 6.93 7.19 -2.44
C ILE A 59 6.93 7.56 -3.92
N SER A 60 7.76 6.87 -4.71
CA SER A 60 7.84 7.10 -6.15
C SER A 60 6.82 6.24 -6.89
N ILE A 61 5.95 6.86 -7.68
CA ILE A 61 4.87 6.18 -8.39
C ILE A 61 4.87 6.59 -9.85
N PHE A 62 4.84 5.59 -10.72
CA PHE A 62 4.86 5.78 -12.17
C PHE A 62 3.72 4.97 -12.79
N GLU A 63 2.92 5.61 -13.64
CA GLU A 63 1.81 4.99 -14.33
C GLU A 63 2.07 5.04 -15.83
N ASP A 64 2.16 3.87 -16.47
CA ASP A 64 2.12 3.73 -17.93
C ASP A 64 0.82 3.04 -18.32
N THR A 65 -0.15 3.86 -18.70
CA THR A 65 -1.46 3.39 -19.16
C THR A 65 -1.51 3.29 -20.69
N ASN A 66 -0.66 4.03 -21.42
CA ASN A 66 -0.78 4.16 -22.87
C ASN A 66 0.18 3.27 -23.67
N GLY A 67 1.25 2.75 -23.06
CA GLY A 67 2.21 1.87 -23.72
C GLY A 67 2.97 2.52 -24.88
N VAL A 68 2.98 3.85 -24.99
CA VAL A 68 3.63 4.59 -26.10
C VAL A 68 4.78 5.49 -25.62
N GLU A 69 4.90 5.81 -24.34
CA GLU A 69 6.01 6.66 -23.87
C GLU A 69 6.65 6.11 -22.60
N TRP A 70 7.90 5.66 -22.73
CA TRP A 70 8.79 5.38 -21.60
C TRP A 70 9.17 6.64 -20.79
N TYR A 71 8.69 7.82 -21.23
CA TYR A 71 8.60 9.04 -20.45
C TYR A 71 7.23 9.15 -19.77
N GLY A 72 6.76 8.08 -19.13
CA GLY A 72 5.54 8.19 -18.33
C GLY A 72 5.68 9.31 -17.31
N HIS A 73 4.58 10.02 -17.06
CA HIS A 73 4.54 11.12 -16.12
C HIS A 73 4.98 10.61 -14.74
N ARG A 74 6.15 11.06 -14.29
CA ARG A 74 6.53 10.96 -12.87
C ARG A 74 5.56 11.90 -12.14
N ILE A 75 4.52 11.33 -11.56
CA ILE A 75 3.62 12.09 -10.72
C ILE A 75 4.11 11.82 -9.31
N ASP A 76 4.66 12.85 -8.67
CA ASP A 76 4.93 12.81 -7.23
C ASP A 76 3.58 12.79 -6.51
N LYS A 77 2.90 11.63 -6.55
CA LYS A 77 1.61 11.45 -5.91
C LYS A 77 1.86 11.21 -4.44
N LEU A 78 1.32 12.10 -3.64
CA LEU A 78 1.25 11.92 -2.19
C LEU A 78 0.27 10.78 -1.89
N VAL A 79 0.71 9.82 -1.09
CA VAL A 79 -0.11 8.69 -0.63
C VAL A 79 -0.82 9.11 0.66
N GLU A 80 -2.14 9.23 0.62
CA GLU A 80 -2.95 9.65 1.77
C GLU A 80 -2.94 8.57 2.86
N VAL A 81 -2.64 8.96 4.09
CA VAL A 81 -2.69 8.11 5.27
C VAL A 81 -4.09 8.19 5.87
N GLU A 82 -4.68 7.03 6.15
CA GLU A 82 -5.99 6.89 6.79
C GLU A 82 -5.86 6.52 8.27
N GLU A 83 -4.91 5.63 8.61
CA GLU A 83 -4.72 5.13 9.97
C GLU A 83 -3.26 4.76 10.22
N ILE A 84 -2.78 5.01 11.45
CA ILE A 84 -1.45 4.64 11.92
C ILE A 84 -1.59 3.70 13.11
N SER A 85 -0.97 2.53 13.03
CA SER A 85 -0.88 1.56 14.11
C SER A 85 0.57 1.40 14.57
N LEU A 86 0.77 1.49 15.89
CA LEU A 86 2.06 1.22 16.53
C LEU A 86 2.46 -0.27 16.50
N GLN A 87 1.58 -1.16 16.04
CA GLN A 87 1.85 -2.57 15.82
C GLN A 87 2.53 -2.84 14.45
N GLY A 88 3.05 -1.80 13.81
CA GLY A 88 3.84 -1.94 12.57
C GLY A 88 3.03 -1.85 11.28
N GLN A 89 1.82 -1.27 11.30
CA GLN A 89 0.99 -1.12 10.11
C GLN A 89 0.49 0.31 9.89
N LEU A 90 0.35 0.67 8.62
CA LEU A 90 -0.28 1.90 8.13
C LEU A 90 -1.39 1.53 7.17
N ARG A 91 -2.54 2.16 7.30
CA ARG A 91 -3.59 2.10 6.28
C ARG A 91 -3.51 3.35 5.42
N VAL A 92 -3.36 3.17 4.12
CA VAL A 92 -3.16 4.26 3.15
C VAL A 92 -4.05 4.08 1.93
N TYR A 93 -4.21 5.12 1.11
CA TYR A 93 -4.86 5.01 -0.19
C TYR A 93 -3.82 4.87 -1.30
N SER A 94 -3.68 3.65 -1.85
CA SER A 94 -2.76 3.34 -2.96
C SER A 94 -3.50 3.23 -4.30
N PHE A 95 -2.76 3.29 -5.41
CA PHE A 95 -3.32 3.41 -6.76
C PHE A 95 -3.90 2.10 -7.29
N MET A 96 -4.96 2.22 -8.10
CA MET A 96 -5.48 1.11 -8.89
C MET A 96 -5.03 1.22 -10.35
N ASN A 97 -4.63 0.08 -10.91
CA ASN A 97 -4.40 -0.07 -12.34
C ASN A 97 -5.75 -0.31 -13.03
N TYR A 98 -5.93 0.26 -14.21
CA TYR A 98 -7.12 0.06 -15.01
C TYR A 98 -6.78 -0.05 -16.48
N ARG A 99 -7.71 -0.65 -17.22
CA ARG A 99 -7.73 -0.63 -18.66
C ARG A 99 -9.17 -0.58 -19.12
N CYS A 100 -9.53 0.48 -19.82
CA CYS A 100 -10.86 0.64 -20.38
C CYS A 100 -10.77 0.83 -21.88
N TYR A 101 -11.83 0.44 -22.57
CA TYR A 101 -11.87 0.56 -24.00
C TYR A 101 -13.19 1.15 -24.46
N ASN A 102 -13.13 2.43 -24.80
CA ASN A 102 -14.18 3.09 -25.54
C ASN A 102 -13.69 3.39 -26.96
N ASP A 103 -14.61 3.39 -27.92
CA ASP A 103 -14.37 3.94 -29.27
C ASP A 103 -14.24 5.48 -29.24
N SER A 104 -14.41 6.10 -28.07
CA SER A 104 -14.22 7.52 -27.81
C SER A 104 -12.76 7.84 -27.50
N PHE A 105 -12.18 8.78 -28.24
CA PHE A 105 -10.78 9.22 -28.18
C PHE A 105 -10.26 9.72 -26.82
N LEU A 106 -11.08 9.80 -25.76
CA LEU A 106 -10.71 10.32 -24.44
C LEU A 106 -9.98 9.31 -23.54
N VAL A 107 -10.08 8.00 -23.80
CA VAL A 107 -9.42 6.92 -23.00
C VAL A 107 -8.85 5.84 -23.93
N SER A 108 -8.24 6.26 -25.04
CA SER A 108 -7.80 5.35 -26.11
C SER A 108 -6.38 4.83 -25.86
N HIS A 109 -6.24 3.65 -25.25
CA HIS A 109 -4.97 2.89 -25.24
C HIS A 109 -4.78 2.18 -26.58
N LYS A 110 -4.07 2.82 -27.51
CA LYS A 110 -3.98 2.37 -28.92
C LYS A 110 -2.78 1.49 -29.27
N ALA A 111 -1.89 1.12 -28.34
CA ALA A 111 -0.63 0.47 -28.74
C ALA A 111 -0.29 -0.88 -28.08
N LEU A 112 -0.62 -1.14 -26.80
CA LEU A 112 -0.18 -2.38 -26.13
C LEU A 112 -1.27 -3.05 -25.29
N ASN A 113 -1.15 -4.38 -25.13
CA ASN A 113 -2.08 -5.21 -24.36
C ASN A 113 -1.87 -5.18 -22.84
N THR A 114 -1.23 -4.13 -22.34
CA THR A 114 -0.68 -4.07 -20.99
C THR A 114 -0.81 -2.65 -20.42
N SER A 115 -1.23 -2.55 -19.17
CA SER A 115 -1.13 -1.33 -18.35
C SER A 115 -0.23 -1.61 -17.14
N LEU A 116 0.57 -0.64 -16.72
CA LEU A 116 1.59 -0.81 -15.69
C LEU A 116 1.57 0.35 -14.68
N ILE A 117 1.66 0.00 -13.39
CA ILE A 117 1.95 0.94 -12.30
C ILE A 117 3.20 0.45 -11.59
N SER A 118 4.18 1.32 -11.40
CA SER A 118 5.36 1.06 -10.57
C SER A 118 5.23 1.82 -9.26
N VAL A 119 5.58 1.17 -8.15
CA VAL A 119 5.66 1.76 -6.81
C VAL A 119 7.04 1.43 -6.24
N ASP A 120 7.75 2.45 -5.78
CA ASP A 120 9.06 2.31 -5.17
C ASP A 120 9.12 3.04 -3.82
N MET A 121 9.40 2.26 -2.78
CA MET A 121 9.50 2.63 -1.37
C MET A 121 10.86 2.20 -0.78
N ARG A 122 11.86 1.85 -1.61
CA ARG A 122 13.14 1.26 -1.14
C ARG A 122 13.88 2.12 -0.13
N ASP A 123 13.79 3.44 -0.28
CA ASP A 123 14.45 4.43 0.58
C ASP A 123 13.60 4.87 1.78
N THR A 124 12.51 4.14 2.08
CA THR A 124 11.58 4.43 3.18
C THR A 124 11.46 3.22 4.10
N PRO A 125 11.00 3.36 5.36
CA PRO A 125 10.79 2.21 6.26
C PRO A 125 9.56 1.36 5.92
N PHE A 126 8.93 1.56 4.75
CA PHE A 126 7.65 0.98 4.37
C PHE A 126 7.80 -0.17 3.37
N ALA A 127 6.95 -1.18 3.52
CA ALA A 127 6.76 -2.26 2.56
C ALA A 127 5.28 -2.61 2.42
N LEU A 128 4.90 -3.14 1.26
CA LEU A 128 3.55 -3.65 1.06
C LEU A 128 3.31 -4.84 2.00
N SER A 129 2.21 -4.79 2.77
CA SER A 129 1.88 -5.86 3.71
C SER A 129 1.45 -7.13 2.98
N ASP A 130 2.08 -8.26 3.31
CA ASP A 130 1.79 -9.56 2.73
C ASP A 130 0.51 -10.19 3.31
N THR A 131 0.24 -9.90 4.58
CA THR A 131 -0.93 -10.41 5.33
C THR A 131 -2.10 -9.43 5.35
N GLY A 132 -1.82 -8.12 5.28
CA GLY A 132 -2.84 -7.08 5.30
C GLY A 132 -3.57 -6.88 3.98
N ASN A 133 -3.04 -7.39 2.86
CA ASN A 133 -3.57 -7.11 1.54
C ASN A 133 -3.82 -8.36 0.68
N ILE A 134 -4.69 -8.18 -0.32
CA ILE A 134 -4.93 -9.15 -1.39
C ILE A 134 -4.82 -8.46 -2.76
N LEU A 135 -4.12 -9.11 -3.71
CA LEU A 135 -4.14 -8.68 -5.11
C LEU A 135 -5.49 -9.10 -5.70
N THR A 136 -6.19 -8.15 -6.31
CA THR A 136 -7.48 -8.39 -6.97
C THR A 136 -7.43 -7.91 -8.41
N GLY A 137 -7.88 -8.74 -9.35
CA GLY A 137 -8.18 -8.37 -10.73
C GLY A 137 -9.68 -8.44 -10.99
N ILE A 138 -10.27 -7.42 -11.59
CA ILE A 138 -11.69 -7.38 -11.98
C ILE A 138 -11.78 -7.25 -13.50
N GLY A 139 -12.53 -8.13 -14.15
CA GLY A 139 -12.72 -8.17 -15.60
C GLY A 139 -12.56 -9.58 -16.16
N CYS A 140 -12.80 -9.69 -17.47
CA CYS A 140 -12.74 -10.96 -18.20
C CYS A 140 -11.54 -11.02 -19.14
N GLY A 141 -10.89 -12.18 -19.21
CA GLY A 141 -9.72 -12.41 -20.07
C GLY A 141 -8.50 -11.63 -19.60
N ILE A 142 -8.36 -11.42 -18.29
CA ILE A 142 -7.32 -10.57 -17.72
C ILE A 142 -6.33 -11.36 -16.86
N LEU A 143 -5.08 -10.91 -16.87
CA LEU A 143 -4.03 -11.36 -15.97
C LEU A 143 -3.57 -10.16 -15.15
N ALA A 144 -3.84 -10.19 -13.85
CA ALA A 144 -3.41 -9.19 -12.89
C ALA A 144 -2.20 -9.72 -12.13
N ASP A 145 -1.05 -9.06 -12.28
CA ASP A 145 0.21 -9.49 -11.68
C ASP A 145 0.85 -8.41 -10.82
N VAL A 146 1.61 -8.87 -9.83
CA VAL A 146 2.64 -8.08 -9.16
C VAL A 146 4.01 -8.68 -9.52
N ALA A 147 4.93 -7.83 -9.92
CA ALA A 147 6.31 -8.22 -10.21
C ALA A 147 7.30 -7.33 -9.45
N SER A 148 8.42 -7.88 -8.99
CA SER A 148 9.51 -7.10 -8.38
C SER A 148 10.77 -7.24 -9.23
N SER A 149 11.56 -6.17 -9.37
CA SER A 149 12.82 -6.19 -10.13
C SER A 149 13.99 -5.72 -9.28
N ASN A 150 15.16 -6.33 -9.51
CA ASN A 150 16.42 -5.86 -8.93
C ASN A 150 17.02 -4.66 -9.69
N ALA A 151 16.50 -4.35 -10.89
CA ALA A 151 17.04 -3.29 -11.73
C ALA A 151 16.41 -1.93 -11.36
N ASN A 152 17.25 -0.91 -11.16
CA ASN A 152 16.81 0.45 -10.86
C ASN A 152 16.07 1.14 -12.01
N THR A 153 16.08 0.57 -13.22
CA THR A 153 15.81 1.38 -14.42
C THR A 153 15.03 0.70 -15.55
N THR A 154 14.61 -0.58 -15.47
CA THR A 154 13.73 -1.15 -16.52
C THR A 154 13.05 -2.46 -16.13
N VAL A 155 11.74 -2.57 -16.39
CA VAL A 155 11.00 -3.85 -16.42
C VAL A 155 11.34 -4.58 -17.72
N SER A 156 12.50 -5.22 -17.76
CA SER A 156 12.69 -6.32 -18.71
C SER A 156 12.33 -7.63 -17.98
N TYR A 157 11.61 -8.52 -18.66
CA TYR A 157 11.26 -9.85 -18.15
C TYR A 157 12.47 -10.60 -17.59
N GLN A 158 13.68 -10.31 -18.09
CA GLN A 158 14.93 -10.93 -17.65
C GLN A 158 15.47 -10.42 -16.31
N TYR A 159 14.94 -9.32 -15.75
CA TYR A 159 15.39 -8.73 -14.48
C TYR A 159 14.33 -8.80 -13.37
N LEU A 160 13.25 -9.56 -13.57
CA LEU A 160 12.25 -9.79 -12.53
C LEU A 160 12.80 -10.79 -11.50
N ARG A 161 12.80 -10.40 -10.23
CA ARG A 161 13.17 -11.27 -9.11
C ARG A 161 12.09 -12.32 -8.88
N PHE A 162 10.84 -11.91 -8.96
CA PHE A 162 9.67 -12.78 -8.93
C PHE A 162 8.47 -12.08 -9.56
N ARG A 163 7.49 -12.87 -9.97
CA ARG A 163 6.18 -12.43 -10.47
C ARG A 163 5.13 -13.41 -9.96
N TYR A 164 4.04 -12.87 -9.44
CA TYR A 164 2.86 -13.65 -9.06
C TYR A 164 1.62 -12.88 -9.50
N GLY A 165 0.51 -13.59 -9.66
CA GLY A 165 -0.70 -12.99 -10.16
C GLY A 165 -1.86 -13.94 -10.20
N CYS A 166 -2.96 -13.48 -10.75
CA CYS A 166 -4.16 -14.26 -10.96
C CYS A 166 -4.75 -13.96 -12.34
N TYR A 167 -5.42 -14.95 -12.92
CA TYR A 167 -6.11 -14.84 -14.19
C TYR A 167 -7.62 -14.97 -13.97
N SER A 168 -8.41 -14.18 -14.67
CA SER A 168 -9.86 -14.34 -14.72
C SER A 168 -10.33 -14.61 -16.15
N HIS A 169 -11.01 -15.74 -16.32
CA HIS A 169 -11.61 -16.15 -17.58
C HIS A 169 -13.13 -16.00 -17.51
N CYS A 170 -13.75 -15.70 -18.65
CA CYS A 170 -15.20 -15.68 -18.79
C CYS A 170 -15.61 -16.44 -20.04
N TRP A 171 -16.76 -17.11 -20.00
CA TRP A 171 -17.33 -17.79 -21.17
C TRP A 171 -18.34 -16.88 -21.88
N ASN A 172 -19.33 -16.38 -21.14
CA ASN A 172 -20.33 -15.46 -21.65
C ASN A 172 -20.87 -14.55 -20.54
N LYS A 173 -21.56 -13.47 -20.94
CA LYS A 173 -22.13 -12.48 -20.03
C LYS A 173 -23.07 -13.09 -18.99
N SER A 174 -23.92 -14.04 -19.37
CA SER A 174 -24.95 -14.61 -18.50
C SER A 174 -24.32 -15.37 -17.33
N GLU A 175 -23.39 -16.27 -17.63
CA GLU A 175 -22.69 -17.06 -16.61
C GLU A 175 -21.82 -16.20 -15.70
N THR A 176 -21.15 -15.19 -16.26
CA THR A 176 -20.31 -14.26 -15.50
C THR A 176 -21.13 -13.45 -14.49
N LEU A 177 -22.30 -12.93 -14.89
CA LEU A 177 -23.16 -12.15 -14.00
C LEU A 177 -23.89 -13.02 -12.97
N ASN A 178 -24.22 -14.26 -13.32
CA ASN A 178 -24.91 -15.20 -12.45
C ASN A 178 -23.99 -15.90 -11.42
N ARG A 179 -22.69 -15.63 -11.45
CA ARG A 179 -21.68 -16.22 -10.54
C ARG A 179 -21.72 -17.75 -10.50
N THR A 180 -22.03 -18.37 -11.64
CA THR A 180 -22.22 -19.81 -11.74
C THR A 180 -20.96 -20.59 -11.35
N TYR A 181 -19.78 -20.00 -11.55
CA TYR A 181 -18.50 -20.57 -11.14
C TYR A 181 -17.65 -19.57 -10.32
N PRO A 182 -16.91 -20.03 -9.30
CA PRO A 182 -15.88 -19.24 -8.65
C PRO A 182 -14.86 -18.72 -9.68
N ALA A 183 -14.41 -17.47 -9.53
CA ALA A 183 -13.41 -16.80 -10.37
C ALA A 183 -13.86 -16.34 -11.79
N MET A 184 -15.15 -16.37 -12.12
CA MET A 184 -15.64 -15.71 -13.33
C MET A 184 -15.76 -14.20 -13.13
N GLY A 185 -15.02 -13.42 -13.92
CA GLY A 185 -15.08 -11.96 -13.95
C GLY A 185 -14.28 -11.23 -12.85
N TYR A 186 -13.64 -11.96 -11.94
CA TYR A 186 -12.57 -11.44 -11.08
C TYR A 186 -11.66 -12.58 -10.62
N CYS A 187 -10.47 -12.25 -10.13
CA CYS A 187 -9.54 -13.18 -9.51
C CYS A 187 -8.83 -12.52 -8.34
N GLN A 188 -8.31 -13.33 -7.41
CA GLN A 188 -7.53 -12.86 -6.28
C GLN A 188 -6.34 -13.79 -5.99
N THR A 189 -5.27 -13.23 -5.46
CA THR A 189 -4.12 -14.00 -4.94
C THR A 189 -3.43 -13.26 -3.80
N ASN A 190 -2.74 -14.00 -2.94
CA ASN A 190 -2.02 -13.44 -1.79
C ASN A 190 -0.74 -12.73 -2.23
N ASN A 191 -0.30 -11.79 -1.41
CA ASN A 191 0.96 -11.08 -1.61
C ASN A 191 2.15 -11.84 -1.00
N THR A 192 3.37 -11.38 -1.29
CA THR A 192 4.60 -11.94 -0.73
C THR A 192 5.32 -10.91 0.15
N LYS A 193 6.19 -11.42 1.02
CA LYS A 193 6.96 -10.61 1.98
C LYS A 193 8.03 -9.74 1.31
N GLY A 194 8.36 -8.63 1.96
CA GLY A 194 9.50 -7.77 1.64
C GLY A 194 9.33 -6.92 0.37
N LEU A 195 8.09 -6.64 -0.04
CA LEU A 195 7.78 -5.86 -1.24
C LEU A 195 7.93 -4.35 -1.01
N LYS A 196 9.16 -3.83 -1.16
CA LYS A 196 9.44 -2.38 -1.15
C LYS A 196 9.42 -1.73 -2.54
N SER A 197 9.67 -2.50 -3.59
CA SER A 197 9.61 -2.03 -4.99
C SER A 197 8.94 -3.07 -5.87
N PHE A 198 7.88 -2.64 -6.55
CA PHE A 198 7.04 -3.53 -7.34
C PHE A 198 6.32 -2.83 -8.50
N TYR A 199 5.85 -3.67 -9.41
CA TYR A 199 5.04 -3.31 -10.57
C TYR A 199 3.71 -4.03 -10.49
N GLY A 200 2.60 -3.28 -10.50
CA GLY A 200 1.27 -3.80 -10.78
C GLY A 200 1.03 -3.82 -12.29
N ILE A 201 0.89 -5.01 -12.86
CA ILE A 201 0.76 -5.23 -14.30
C ILE A 201 -0.63 -5.78 -14.58
N LEU A 202 -1.34 -5.18 -15.53
CA LEU A 202 -2.63 -5.64 -16.00
C LEU A 202 -2.55 -5.97 -17.49
N ASN A 203 -2.60 -7.26 -17.81
CA ASN A 203 -2.67 -7.76 -19.19
C ASN A 203 -4.09 -8.23 -19.50
N GLY A 204 -4.47 -8.24 -20.78
CA GLY A 204 -5.75 -8.84 -21.16
C GLY A 204 -5.94 -9.16 -22.65
N GLU A 205 -6.67 -10.25 -22.89
CA GLU A 205 -7.13 -10.75 -24.19
C GLU A 205 -8.50 -10.16 -24.51
N TYR A 206 -8.45 -8.93 -25.00
CA TYR A 206 -9.55 -8.00 -24.82
C TYR A 206 -10.68 -8.08 -25.87
N GLN A 207 -10.39 -8.52 -27.09
CA GLN A 207 -11.37 -8.40 -28.18
C GLN A 207 -12.62 -9.25 -27.97
N TYR A 208 -12.52 -10.37 -27.27
CA TYR A 208 -13.63 -11.29 -27.06
C TYR A 208 -14.64 -10.80 -26.01
N TYR A 209 -14.21 -9.98 -25.05
CA TYR A 209 -15.00 -9.61 -23.87
C TYR A 209 -15.56 -8.18 -23.88
N LYS A 210 -15.18 -7.35 -24.87
CA LYS A 210 -15.52 -5.90 -24.96
C LYS A 210 -17.02 -5.60 -24.73
N SER A 211 -17.91 -6.46 -25.24
CA SER A 211 -19.36 -6.21 -25.20
C SER A 211 -19.97 -6.27 -23.79
N PHE A 212 -19.29 -6.86 -22.81
CA PHE A 212 -19.81 -6.98 -21.44
C PHE A 212 -18.78 -6.77 -20.31
N SER A 213 -17.49 -6.74 -20.63
CA SER A 213 -16.40 -6.36 -19.73
C SER A 213 -15.48 -5.33 -20.42
N PRO A 214 -15.99 -4.15 -20.84
CA PRO A 214 -15.22 -3.12 -21.53
C PRO A 214 -14.15 -2.44 -20.67
N CYS A 215 -14.16 -2.66 -19.35
CA CYS A 215 -13.13 -2.19 -18.44
C CYS A 215 -12.60 -3.34 -17.57
N ALA A 216 -11.32 -3.26 -17.25
CA ALA A 216 -10.63 -4.13 -16.33
C ALA A 216 -9.85 -3.31 -15.31
N TYR A 217 -9.65 -3.88 -14.13
CA TYR A 217 -8.96 -3.26 -13.03
C TYR A 217 -8.05 -4.25 -12.34
N SER A 218 -6.92 -3.79 -11.82
CA SER A 218 -6.16 -4.54 -10.83
C SER A 218 -5.63 -3.62 -9.73
N PHE A 219 -5.61 -4.14 -8.51
CA PHE A 219 -5.17 -3.38 -7.35
C PHE A 219 -4.77 -4.31 -6.21
N VAL A 220 -3.90 -3.81 -5.34
CA VAL A 220 -3.59 -4.45 -4.06
C VAL A 220 -4.27 -3.65 -2.96
N ALA A 221 -5.25 -4.25 -2.30
CA ALA A 221 -6.04 -3.59 -1.27
C ALA A 221 -6.09 -4.40 0.02
N ASP A 222 -6.42 -3.71 1.11
CA ASP A 222 -6.77 -4.33 2.38
C ASP A 222 -7.79 -5.46 2.14
N TYR A 223 -7.48 -6.67 2.61
CA TYR A 223 -8.34 -7.83 2.37
C TYR A 223 -9.74 -7.67 3.00
N LYS A 224 -9.89 -6.80 4.00
CA LYS A 224 -11.19 -6.46 4.60
C LYS A 224 -11.99 -5.46 3.76
N TRP A 225 -11.34 -4.74 2.84
CA TRP A 225 -12.00 -3.82 1.90
C TRP A 225 -12.63 -4.59 0.73
N ASN A 226 -13.74 -5.25 0.99
CA ASN A 226 -14.49 -6.00 -0.02
C ASN A 226 -15.56 -5.12 -0.72
N LYS A 227 -15.16 -3.99 -1.31
CA LYS A 227 -16.07 -3.00 -1.94
C LYS A 227 -15.99 -2.98 -3.47
N PHE A 228 -16.03 -4.16 -4.08
CA PHE A 228 -16.06 -4.33 -5.53
C PHE A 228 -17.10 -5.36 -5.99
N SER A 229 -17.42 -5.34 -7.28
CA SER A 229 -18.32 -6.29 -7.92
C SER A 229 -17.89 -6.53 -9.36
N ILE A 230 -18.24 -7.68 -9.92
CA ILE A 230 -17.98 -7.99 -11.34
C ILE A 230 -18.61 -6.93 -12.27
N ASN A 231 -19.73 -6.34 -11.88
CA ASN A 231 -20.40 -5.27 -12.64
C ASN A 231 -19.52 -4.02 -12.82
N ASP A 232 -18.48 -3.85 -12.01
CA ASP A 232 -17.52 -2.76 -12.13
C ASP A 232 -16.76 -2.80 -13.46
N SER A 233 -16.61 -3.97 -14.06
CA SER A 233 -16.02 -4.15 -15.40
C SER A 233 -16.86 -3.55 -16.53
N SER A 234 -18.10 -3.12 -16.26
CA SER A 234 -19.01 -2.55 -17.27
C SER A 234 -18.61 -1.15 -17.75
N GLY A 235 -17.70 -0.47 -17.06
CA GLY A 235 -17.26 0.88 -17.43
C GLY A 235 -16.32 1.52 -16.42
N PHE A 236 -15.96 2.80 -16.65
CA PHE A 236 -14.99 3.54 -15.84
C PHE A 236 -15.49 3.99 -14.44
N GLY A 237 -16.69 3.55 -14.06
CA GLY A 237 -17.34 3.97 -12.82
C GLY A 237 -16.61 3.53 -11.56
N PHE A 238 -15.92 2.38 -11.58
CA PHE A 238 -15.14 1.89 -10.44
C PHE A 238 -13.94 2.78 -10.12
N TYR A 239 -13.19 3.15 -11.15
CA TYR A 239 -12.07 4.08 -10.99
C TYR A 239 -12.56 5.43 -10.48
N THR A 240 -13.62 5.97 -11.11
CA THR A 240 -14.16 7.29 -10.78
C THR A 240 -14.68 7.36 -9.34
N ARG A 241 -15.48 6.38 -8.90
CA ARG A 241 -16.07 6.40 -7.55
C ARG A 241 -15.03 6.28 -6.43
N ASN A 242 -13.91 5.65 -6.73
CA ASN A 242 -12.79 5.46 -5.81
C ASN A 242 -11.66 6.49 -6.04
N LYS A 243 -11.85 7.45 -6.95
CA LYS A 243 -10.85 8.46 -7.32
C LYS A 243 -9.49 7.84 -7.71
N GLY A 244 -9.53 6.67 -8.33
CA GLY A 244 -8.33 5.93 -8.75
C GLY A 244 -7.50 5.30 -7.62
N MET A 245 -8.02 5.26 -6.39
CA MET A 245 -7.30 4.73 -5.22
C MET A 245 -8.10 3.67 -4.48
N VAL A 246 -7.41 2.77 -3.78
CA VAL A 246 -8.00 1.76 -2.89
C VAL A 246 -7.25 1.78 -1.56
N PRO A 247 -7.89 1.42 -0.44
CA PRO A 247 -7.18 1.31 0.82
C PRO A 247 -6.23 0.11 0.78
N THR A 248 -5.00 0.32 1.21
CA THR A 248 -3.89 -0.62 1.18
C THR A 248 -3.17 -0.56 2.52
N ILE A 249 -2.70 -1.71 3.01
CA ILE A 249 -1.91 -1.81 4.23
C ILE A 249 -0.42 -1.79 3.87
N LEU A 250 0.33 -0.88 4.46
CA LEU A 250 1.79 -0.93 4.45
C LEU A 250 2.26 -1.41 5.82
N ASP A 251 3.21 -2.34 5.83
CA ASP A 251 3.96 -2.62 7.05
C ASP A 251 5.12 -1.62 7.15
N TRP A 252 5.48 -1.27 8.38
CA TRP A 252 6.63 -0.43 8.67
C TRP A 252 7.46 -1.05 9.79
N ALA A 253 8.73 -0.70 9.84
CA ALA A 253 9.63 -1.12 10.92
C ALA A 253 10.81 -0.18 11.06
N ILE A 254 11.50 -0.28 12.21
CA ILE A 254 12.80 0.38 12.38
C ILE A 254 13.84 -0.42 11.60
N GLU A 255 14.27 0.12 10.48
CA GLU A 255 15.32 -0.47 9.63
C GLU A 255 16.71 -0.22 10.25
N ASN A 256 17.59 -1.22 10.19
CA ASN A 256 19.06 -1.18 10.34
C ASN A 256 19.61 -2.55 10.79
N ASP A 257 18.87 -3.29 11.62
CA ASP A 257 19.23 -4.64 12.04
C ASP A 257 18.00 -5.43 12.54
N SER A 258 18.14 -6.74 12.71
CA SER A 258 17.15 -7.55 13.45
C SER A 258 17.22 -7.24 14.94
N CYS A 259 16.12 -7.42 15.67
CA CYS A 259 16.10 -7.20 17.12
C CYS A 259 17.16 -8.04 17.85
N LYS A 260 17.46 -9.24 17.32
CA LYS A 260 18.45 -10.17 17.90
C LYS A 260 19.89 -9.68 17.81
N ASN A 261 20.22 -8.89 16.79
CA ASN A 261 21.58 -8.42 16.53
C ASN A 261 21.90 -7.10 17.26
N ILE A 262 20.89 -6.46 17.88
CA ILE A 262 21.06 -5.24 18.65
C ILE A 262 21.72 -5.60 19.99
N THR A 263 23.05 -5.59 19.98
CA THR A 263 23.88 -5.95 21.14
C THR A 263 24.04 -4.81 22.14
N MET A 264 23.72 -3.56 21.76
CA MET A 264 23.84 -2.38 22.62
C MET A 264 22.55 -1.56 22.59
N ARG A 265 21.70 -1.72 23.62
CA ARG A 265 20.52 -0.86 23.86
C ARG A 265 20.85 0.63 24.05
N ASN A 266 22.13 0.96 24.22
CA ASN A 266 22.66 2.31 24.41
C ASN A 266 23.19 2.95 23.11
N ASN A 267 23.04 2.30 21.96
CA ASN A 267 23.40 2.93 20.69
C ASN A 267 22.35 4.00 20.35
N VAL A 268 22.80 5.16 19.83
CA VAL A 268 21.93 6.24 19.32
C VAL A 268 20.93 5.74 18.28
N THR A 269 21.21 4.59 17.66
CA THR A 269 20.36 3.94 16.67
C THR A 269 19.25 3.05 17.26
N TYR A 270 19.25 2.72 18.56
CA TYR A 270 18.18 1.95 19.17
C TYR A 270 16.90 2.78 19.31
N ALA A 271 15.75 2.22 18.94
CA ALA A 271 14.49 2.96 18.86
C ALA A 271 13.57 2.83 20.06
N CYS A 272 13.73 1.77 20.86
CA CYS A 272 12.80 1.49 21.94
C CYS A 272 13.23 2.26 23.20
N GLY A 273 12.26 2.87 23.89
CA GLY A 273 12.48 3.63 25.11
C GLY A 273 12.62 2.76 26.36
N GLU A 274 12.56 3.40 27.53
CA GLU A 274 12.56 2.69 28.80
C GLU A 274 11.30 1.83 28.97
N ASN A 275 11.43 0.74 29.72
CA ASN A 275 10.36 -0.24 29.96
C ASN A 275 9.74 -0.81 28.67
N SER A 276 10.51 -0.85 27.59
CA SER A 276 10.12 -1.44 26.32
C SER A 276 11.19 -2.42 25.80
N GLY A 277 10.78 -3.31 24.91
CA GLY A 277 11.65 -4.25 24.22
C GLY A 277 11.42 -4.19 22.71
N CYS A 278 12.31 -4.83 21.94
CA CYS A 278 12.09 -5.02 20.51
C CYS A 278 11.60 -6.44 20.19
N HIS A 279 10.98 -6.58 19.03
CA HIS A 279 10.77 -7.87 18.38
C HIS A 279 10.96 -7.72 16.86
N ASP A 280 11.34 -8.81 16.19
CA ASP A 280 11.52 -8.80 14.73
C ASP A 280 10.18 -8.52 14.02
N SER A 281 10.24 -7.75 12.93
CA SER A 281 9.03 -7.43 12.15
C SER A 281 8.53 -8.66 11.36
N HIS A 282 7.21 -8.72 11.14
CA HIS A 282 6.60 -9.86 10.45
C HIS A 282 6.99 -9.95 8.96
N ASN A 283 7.19 -8.79 8.32
CA ASN A 283 7.43 -8.65 6.88
C ASN A 283 8.93 -8.63 6.52
N GLY A 284 9.80 -9.05 7.47
CA GLY A 284 11.22 -9.33 7.24
C GLY A 284 12.14 -8.12 7.18
N LEU A 285 11.65 -6.92 7.50
CA LEU A 285 12.44 -5.68 7.50
C LEU A 285 12.56 -5.17 8.94
N GLY A 286 13.74 -5.22 9.55
CA GLY A 286 13.99 -4.58 10.84
C GLY A 286 13.17 -5.11 12.03
N TYR A 287 12.90 -4.22 12.99
CA TYR A 287 12.22 -4.55 14.25
C TYR A 287 11.17 -3.50 14.63
N LEU A 288 10.28 -3.89 15.54
CA LEU A 288 9.29 -3.02 16.19
C LEU A 288 9.58 -2.96 17.69
N CYS A 289 9.03 -1.95 18.36
CA CYS A 289 9.13 -1.77 19.80
C CYS A 289 7.79 -2.04 20.45
N GLU A 290 7.81 -2.66 21.63
CA GLU A 290 6.63 -3.00 22.42
C GLU A 290 6.91 -2.73 23.90
N CYS A 291 5.93 -2.21 24.64
CA CYS A 291 6.07 -2.04 26.09
C CYS A 291 6.21 -3.41 26.77
N LEU A 292 7.04 -3.50 27.80
CA LEU A 292 7.18 -4.70 28.61
C LEU A 292 5.89 -5.00 29.39
N GLU A 293 5.74 -6.25 29.83
CA GLU A 293 4.60 -6.66 30.64
C GLU A 293 4.44 -5.76 31.88
N GLY A 294 3.21 -5.29 32.13
CA GLY A 294 2.89 -4.34 33.20
C GLY A 294 3.02 -2.86 32.82
N TYR A 295 3.44 -2.55 31.59
CA TYR A 295 3.55 -1.18 31.07
C TYR A 295 2.65 -0.94 29.85
N GLN A 296 2.17 0.28 29.70
CA GLN A 296 1.37 0.72 28.56
C GLN A 296 1.80 2.11 28.06
N GLY A 297 1.69 2.34 26.75
CA GLY A 297 1.93 3.65 26.14
C GLY A 297 2.61 3.53 24.78
N ASN A 298 3.54 4.46 24.51
CA ASN A 298 4.28 4.50 23.25
C ASN A 298 5.72 4.02 23.47
N PRO A 299 6.08 2.81 22.99
CA PRO A 299 7.40 2.22 23.25
C PRO A 299 8.55 2.87 22.49
N TYR A 300 8.28 3.85 21.61
CA TYR A 300 9.30 4.58 20.87
C TYR A 300 9.74 5.87 21.56
N LEU A 301 9.05 6.29 22.63
CA LEU A 301 9.44 7.43 23.47
C LEU A 301 10.25 6.95 24.67
N GLN A 302 11.27 7.71 25.09
CA GLN A 302 12.15 7.35 26.22
C GLN A 302 11.35 7.02 27.49
N ASP A 303 10.43 7.89 27.91
CA ASP A 303 9.55 7.65 29.08
C ASP A 303 8.12 7.26 28.67
N GLY A 304 7.98 6.61 27.51
CA GLY A 304 6.69 6.38 26.88
C GLY A 304 5.90 5.17 27.37
N CYS A 305 6.56 4.20 28.01
CA CYS A 305 5.89 3.04 28.62
C CYS A 305 5.73 3.30 30.12
N GLN A 306 4.51 3.58 30.55
CA GLN A 306 4.17 3.89 31.94
C GLN A 306 3.54 2.68 32.62
N GLY A 307 3.87 2.45 33.90
CA GLY A 307 3.34 1.33 34.67
C GLY A 307 1.82 1.44 34.83
N MET A 308 1.13 0.31 34.68
CA MET A 308 -0.32 0.20 34.89
C MET A 308 -0.70 0.13 36.37
#